data_AF-A0A1V5AMV3-F1
#
_entry.id   AF-A0A1V5AMV3-F1
#
_cell.length_a   1.000
_cell.length_b   1.000
_cell.length_c   1.000
_cell.angle_alpha   90.00
_cell.angle_beta   90.00
_cell.angle_gamma   90.00
#
_symmetry.space_group_name_H-M   'P 1'
#
loop_
_entity.id
_entity.type
_entity.pdbx_description
1 polymer ?
#
loop_
_entity_poly.entity_id
_entity_poly.type
_entity_poly.pdbx_seq_one_letter_code
_entity_poly.pdbx_strand_id
1 'polypeptide(L)'
;MVQLGCSGIMVLATILLIVSAVPAGAVELSVTTVQEGMQREPLDVGKTVTYQVTLSGAKSSMLYSVKLSLGPDLEDTEISKTQSQDINLNPGSSGVLSFQVNFQSPEFRRGEFGKWLSDKNQTSAWDRAWFSVDVSSLNPFEQPAHMEDYSGRPSLIKVMEEFRNFRVEPRKGTSKDVFSYQVQVMSTISDNITLEVAPSKNGPWTDMGRREYSTPGSWQTLTWSNISLAFDFDSAAYRFTGRKQSMGEGPFWPVDVIFSNNTLAPERGLSSTAFQFGIQVNSSRPIEVGLSIFDVSSKSFVEAGRRSYQDAGRWQSLHWDAVSASADPEAAGSANHYFGFYYPGAEAPFATTREMTGKYFAGPDLVVVALNDASVAPYNGSAYTPYTYSVEVVTARPRCEVELQAAAPGSGIWESRGVATYNGANSTLIWRNATFDPSVEEVGLARYRFVWDNNVLGEFFGPNFDVNFQGTTYERVGQTDRFNYKVKLRSSYSRLPVELIYTDDGVKWTRSSLIQYYESESGEWKELVWSNQPWHQAVKYDVVRG
;
A
#
# COMPACT_ATOMS: atom_id res chain seq x y z
N MET A 1 16.59 42.47 46.99
CA MET A 1 17.07 43.04 45.72
C MET A 1 15.96 42.80 44.71
N VAL A 2 15.38 43.89 44.22
CA VAL A 2 14.14 43.95 43.44
C VAL A 2 14.45 43.63 41.98
N GLN A 3 13.71 42.73 41.36
CA GLN A 3 13.59 42.59 39.90
C GLN A 3 12.16 42.09 39.62
N LEU A 4 11.20 43.02 39.53
CA LEU A 4 10.68 43.56 38.27
C LEU A 4 9.99 42.48 37.42
N GLY A 5 8.72 42.25 37.76
CA GLY A 5 7.78 41.58 36.88
C GLY A 5 7.59 42.40 35.61
N CYS A 6 7.86 41.78 34.46
CA CYS A 6 7.50 42.34 33.17
C CYS A 6 5.98 42.46 33.09
N SER A 7 5.52 43.71 33.21
CA SER A 7 4.18 44.14 32.86
C SER A 7 3.93 43.82 31.39
N GLY A 8 3.11 42.79 31.13
CA GLY A 8 2.56 42.55 29.81
C GLY A 8 1.68 43.73 29.44
N ILE A 9 2.17 44.59 28.56
CA ILE A 9 1.43 45.72 28.01
C ILE A 9 0.22 45.16 27.27
N MET A 10 -0.92 45.17 27.96
CA MET A 10 -2.22 44.91 27.37
C MET A 10 -2.55 46.12 26.51
N VAL A 11 -2.24 46.04 25.22
CA VAL A 11 -2.64 47.04 24.24
C VAL A 11 -4.15 46.90 24.06
N LEU A 12 -4.92 47.63 24.88
CA LEU A 12 -6.32 47.92 24.61
C LEU A 12 -6.38 48.82 23.37
N ALA A 13 -6.91 48.31 22.26
CA ALA A 13 -7.19 49.12 21.08
C ALA A 13 -8.58 48.82 20.53
N THR A 14 -9.45 49.80 20.80
CA THR A 14 -10.63 50.26 20.05
C THR A 14 -11.74 49.25 19.75
N ILE A 15 -12.74 49.31 20.63
CA ILE A 15 -14.03 48.63 20.60
C ILE A 15 -15.03 49.44 19.76
N LEU A 16 -15.89 48.76 19.01
CA LEU A 16 -17.02 49.39 18.31
C LEU A 16 -18.02 49.87 19.37
N LEU A 17 -18.05 51.19 19.60
CA LEU A 17 -18.95 51.85 20.54
C LEU A 17 -20.21 52.28 19.76
N ILE A 18 -21.32 51.55 19.90
CA ILE A 18 -22.62 52.03 19.41
C ILE A 18 -23.17 52.96 20.50
N VAL A 19 -23.10 54.26 20.28
CA VAL A 19 -23.69 55.29 21.14
C VAL A 19 -24.98 55.74 20.50
N SER A 20 -26.13 55.37 21.06
CA SER A 20 -27.40 56.00 20.71
C SER A 20 -27.54 57.33 21.46
N ALA A 21 -28.07 58.35 20.77
CA ALA A 21 -28.42 59.62 21.40
C ALA A 21 -29.52 59.37 22.45
N VAL A 22 -29.16 59.54 23.72
CA VAL A 22 -30.05 59.23 24.85
C VAL A 22 -31.12 60.32 25.00
N PRO A 23 -32.42 59.97 25.14
CA PRO A 23 -33.43 60.93 25.58
C PRO A 23 -33.08 61.46 26.98
N ALA A 24 -33.27 62.77 27.19
CA ALA A 24 -32.89 63.43 28.44
C ALA A 24 -33.56 62.78 29.67
N GLY A 25 -32.83 61.96 30.42
CA GLY A 25 -33.32 61.36 31.66
C GLY A 25 -32.89 59.91 31.94
N ALA A 26 -32.45 59.14 30.93
CA ALA A 26 -32.06 57.73 31.10
C ALA A 26 -30.55 57.55 31.35
N VAL A 27 -30.18 56.39 31.90
CA VAL A 27 -28.78 55.94 32.05
C VAL A 27 -28.17 55.68 30.66
N GLU A 28 -26.90 56.02 30.48
CA GLU A 28 -26.16 55.72 29.26
C GLU A 28 -25.86 54.22 29.18
N LEU A 29 -26.13 53.62 28.02
CA LEU A 29 -26.01 52.19 27.77
C LEU A 29 -25.04 51.96 26.62
N SER A 30 -24.12 51.02 26.77
CA SER A 30 -23.30 50.50 25.67
C SER A 30 -23.09 49.00 25.81
N VAL A 31 -22.99 48.30 24.68
CA VAL A 31 -22.83 46.85 24.63
C VAL A 31 -21.63 46.51 23.75
N THR A 32 -20.78 45.60 24.23
CA THR A 32 -19.57 45.17 23.52
C THR A 32 -19.45 43.65 23.59
N THR A 33 -18.98 43.01 22.54
CA THR A 33 -18.79 41.55 22.50
C THR A 33 -17.31 41.19 22.55
N VAL A 34 -16.95 40.26 23.44
CA VAL A 34 -15.56 39.81 23.65
C VAL A 34 -15.52 38.28 23.65
N GLN A 35 -14.47 37.71 23.04
CA GLN A 35 -14.20 36.28 23.07
C GLN A 35 -12.69 36.01 23.24
N GLU A 36 -12.35 35.07 24.11
CA GLU A 36 -10.95 34.72 24.40
C GLU A 36 -10.22 34.18 23.17
N GLY A 37 -9.07 34.77 22.86
CA GLY A 37 -8.23 34.40 21.72
C GLY A 37 -8.72 34.92 20.36
N MET A 38 -9.76 35.74 20.32
CA MET A 38 -10.23 36.43 19.12
C MET A 38 -10.19 37.95 19.36
N GLN A 39 -9.47 38.68 18.51
CA GLN A 39 -9.36 40.13 18.64
C GLN A 39 -10.39 40.90 17.79
N ARG A 40 -11.06 40.23 16.83
CA ARG A 40 -12.04 40.83 15.92
C ARG A 40 -13.09 39.81 15.49
N GLU A 41 -14.26 40.29 15.08
CA GLU A 41 -15.23 39.49 14.33
C GLU A 41 -14.64 39.01 12.98
N PRO A 42 -15.07 37.85 12.46
CA PRO A 42 -16.09 36.97 13.03
C PRO A 42 -15.59 36.13 14.22
N LEU A 43 -16.45 35.93 15.23
CA LEU A 43 -16.16 35.19 16.46
C LEU A 43 -16.35 33.68 16.27
N ASP A 44 -15.58 32.86 16.99
CA ASP A 44 -15.68 31.40 16.93
C ASP A 44 -16.98 30.92 17.57
N VAL A 45 -17.89 30.36 16.78
CA VAL A 45 -19.16 29.81 17.29
C VAL A 45 -18.93 28.67 18.30
N GLY A 46 -17.79 27.99 18.24
CA GLY A 46 -17.40 26.92 19.15
C GLY A 46 -16.97 27.37 20.55
N LYS A 47 -16.80 28.68 20.76
CA LYS A 47 -16.38 29.25 22.04
C LYS A 47 -17.46 30.16 22.62
N THR A 48 -17.40 30.36 23.93
CA THR A 48 -18.31 31.26 24.63
C THR A 48 -18.04 32.71 24.22
N VAL A 49 -19.08 33.43 23.82
CA VAL A 49 -19.07 34.88 23.54
C VAL A 49 -19.58 35.60 24.79
N THR A 50 -18.87 36.64 25.22
CA THR A 50 -19.27 37.47 26.37
C THR A 50 -19.80 38.81 25.86
N TYR A 51 -21.04 39.12 26.20
CA TYR A 51 -21.63 40.46 26.03
C TYR A 51 -21.36 41.27 27.30
N GLN A 52 -20.59 42.34 27.18
CA GLN A 52 -20.34 43.30 28.24
C GLN A 52 -21.29 44.47 28.08
N VAL A 53 -22.23 44.60 29.01
CA VAL A 53 -23.19 45.71 29.06
C VAL A 53 -22.67 46.73 30.05
N THR A 54 -22.33 47.91 29.58
CA THR A 54 -21.83 49.02 30.40
C THR A 54 -22.93 50.05 30.60
N LEU A 55 -23.15 50.40 31.86
CA LEU A 55 -24.08 51.43 32.31
C LEU A 55 -23.30 52.59 32.91
N SER A 56 -23.60 53.83 32.51
CA SER A 56 -22.99 55.05 33.06
C SER A 56 -23.99 56.20 33.22
N GLY A 57 -23.63 57.21 34.02
CA GLY A 57 -24.44 58.43 34.14
C GLY A 57 -25.62 58.34 35.10
N ALA A 58 -25.63 57.37 36.02
CA ALA A 58 -26.63 57.31 37.10
C ALA A 58 -26.61 58.61 37.94
N LYS A 59 -27.80 59.17 38.21
CA LYS A 59 -27.96 60.44 38.96
C LYS A 59 -28.17 60.27 40.47
N SER A 60 -28.64 59.10 40.88
CA SER A 60 -28.89 58.70 42.27
C SER A 60 -28.41 57.26 42.49
N SER A 61 -28.17 56.88 43.75
CA SER A 61 -27.89 55.48 44.07
C SER A 61 -29.15 54.64 43.81
N MET A 62 -29.06 53.67 42.90
CA MET A 62 -30.21 52.91 42.42
C MET A 62 -29.82 51.50 41.98
N LEU A 63 -30.74 50.55 42.19
CA LEU A 63 -30.64 49.21 41.64
C LEU A 63 -31.23 49.21 40.22
N TYR A 64 -30.43 48.80 39.24
CA TYR A 64 -30.83 48.62 37.85
C TYR A 64 -30.93 47.13 37.54
N SER A 65 -32.07 46.72 36.99
CA SER A 65 -32.27 45.39 36.42
C SER A 65 -31.99 45.45 34.93
N VAL A 66 -31.00 44.68 34.47
CA VAL A 66 -30.58 44.61 33.07
C VAL A 66 -31.00 43.27 32.50
N LYS A 67 -31.81 43.30 31.44
CA LYS A 67 -32.28 42.13 30.71
C LYS A 67 -31.67 42.13 29.31
N LEU A 68 -30.80 41.17 29.03
CA LEU A 68 -30.24 40.91 27.71
C LEU A 68 -31.05 39.79 27.04
N SER A 69 -31.64 40.07 25.89
CA SER A 69 -32.22 39.09 24.97
C SER A 69 -31.39 39.04 23.70
N LEU A 70 -31.12 37.86 23.18
CA LEU A 70 -30.31 37.69 21.96
C LEU A 70 -30.70 36.42 21.22
N GLY A 71 -30.47 36.41 19.93
CA GLY A 71 -30.70 35.26 19.07
C GLY A 71 -29.60 35.09 18.03
N PRO A 72 -29.46 33.87 17.48
CA PRO A 72 -28.47 33.61 16.45
C PRO A 72 -28.94 34.12 15.08
N ASP A 73 -30.25 34.33 14.87
CA ASP A 73 -30.82 34.66 13.57
C ASP A 73 -31.87 35.78 13.68
N LEU A 74 -31.64 36.89 13.00
CA LEU A 74 -32.50 38.07 12.98
C LEU A 74 -33.76 37.87 12.12
N GLU A 75 -33.76 36.90 11.21
CA GLU A 75 -34.97 36.55 10.44
C GLU A 75 -35.87 35.56 11.22
N ASP A 76 -35.38 35.00 12.33
CA ASP A 76 -36.12 34.10 13.22
C ASP A 76 -35.82 34.45 14.70
N THR A 77 -36.42 35.55 15.16
CA THR A 77 -36.23 36.07 16.52
C THR A 77 -36.91 35.22 17.60
N GLU A 78 -37.74 34.24 17.23
CA GLU A 78 -38.34 33.27 18.17
C GLU A 78 -37.26 32.37 18.79
N ILE A 79 -36.17 32.12 18.05
CA ILE A 79 -34.99 31.41 18.55
C ILE A 79 -34.11 32.41 19.31
N SER A 80 -34.35 32.54 20.61
CA SER A 80 -33.60 33.48 21.45
C SER A 80 -33.33 32.97 22.86
N LYS A 81 -32.42 33.66 23.54
CA LYS A 81 -32.08 33.46 24.95
C LYS A 81 -32.14 34.79 25.67
N THR A 82 -32.79 34.78 26.83
CA THR A 82 -32.85 35.94 27.71
C THR A 82 -32.11 35.65 29.01
N GLN A 83 -31.31 36.61 29.46
CA GLN A 83 -30.60 36.59 30.73
C GLN A 83 -30.85 37.92 31.45
N SER A 84 -30.92 37.89 32.78
CA SER A 84 -31.09 39.08 33.60
C SER A 84 -30.08 39.12 34.74
N GLN A 85 -29.54 40.30 35.01
CA GLN A 85 -28.65 40.56 36.14
C GLN A 85 -28.94 41.96 36.70
N ASP A 86 -28.77 42.12 38.01
CA ASP A 86 -28.96 43.39 38.68
C ASP A 86 -27.62 44.03 39.04
N ILE A 87 -27.56 45.36 39.01
CA ILE A 87 -26.38 46.13 39.43
C ILE A 87 -26.80 47.37 40.22
N ASN A 88 -26.10 47.63 41.32
CA ASN A 88 -26.23 48.89 42.05
C ASN A 88 -25.23 49.90 41.50
N LEU A 89 -25.71 51.07 41.09
CA LEU A 89 -24.87 52.17 40.64
C LEU A 89 -25.04 53.37 41.57
N ASN A 90 -23.92 54.01 41.92
CA ASN A 90 -23.90 55.26 42.65
C ASN A 90 -23.81 56.45 41.68
N PRO A 91 -24.18 57.68 42.13
CA PRO A 91 -24.08 58.87 41.30
C PRO A 91 -22.71 59.04 40.66
N GLY A 92 -22.66 59.18 39.33
CA GLY A 92 -21.42 59.39 38.58
C GLY A 92 -20.52 58.15 38.42
N SER A 93 -20.92 56.98 38.90
CA SER A 93 -20.20 55.71 38.66
C SER A 93 -20.63 55.02 37.37
N SER A 94 -19.78 54.14 36.85
CA SER A 94 -20.12 53.20 35.79
C SER A 94 -20.03 51.76 36.30
N GLY A 95 -20.82 50.87 35.71
CA GLY A 95 -20.79 49.45 36.01
C GLY A 95 -20.86 48.62 34.74
N VAL A 96 -20.24 47.43 34.79
CA VAL A 96 -20.18 46.50 33.66
C VAL A 96 -20.75 45.16 34.10
N LEU A 97 -21.75 44.67 33.39
CA LEU A 97 -22.31 43.33 33.54
C LEU A 97 -21.83 42.44 32.38
N SER A 98 -21.46 41.21 32.70
CA SER A 98 -20.99 40.23 31.71
C SER A 98 -21.98 39.10 31.55
N PHE A 99 -22.49 38.93 30.35
CA PHE A 99 -23.41 37.86 29.97
C PHE A 99 -22.70 36.88 29.04
N GLN A 100 -22.58 35.63 29.47
CA GLN A 100 -21.90 34.59 28.70
C GLN A 100 -22.91 33.82 27.85
N VAL A 101 -22.56 33.61 26.58
CA VAL A 101 -23.42 32.98 25.59
C VAL A 101 -22.62 31.93 24.84
N ASN A 102 -23.15 30.70 24.83
CA ASN A 102 -22.65 29.65 23.96
C ASN A 102 -23.66 29.44 22.82
N PHE A 103 -23.29 29.86 21.62
CA PHE A 103 -24.15 29.74 20.43
C PHE A 103 -24.35 28.28 19.97
N GLN A 104 -23.61 27.32 20.52
CA GLN A 104 -23.86 25.88 20.28
C GLN A 104 -24.88 25.25 21.22
N SER A 105 -25.44 26.04 22.15
CA SER A 105 -26.40 25.55 23.13
C SER A 105 -27.68 25.04 22.44
N PRO A 106 -28.34 23.99 22.98
CA PRO A 106 -29.47 23.33 22.32
C PRO A 106 -30.61 24.26 21.87
N GLU A 107 -30.84 25.35 22.61
CA GLU A 107 -31.86 26.36 22.31
C GLU A 107 -31.69 27.00 20.93
N PHE A 108 -30.46 27.12 20.44
CA PHE A 108 -30.16 27.74 19.15
C PHE A 108 -30.13 26.76 17.97
N ARG A 109 -30.29 25.45 18.20
CA ARG A 109 -30.08 24.43 17.15
C ARG A 109 -31.24 24.25 16.16
N ARG A 110 -32.21 25.15 16.15
CA ARG A 110 -33.36 25.11 15.23
C ARG A 110 -33.16 26.13 14.10
N GLY A 111 -34.04 26.09 13.10
CA GLY A 111 -34.02 27.06 11.99
C GLY A 111 -32.77 26.95 11.10
N GLU A 112 -32.51 28.02 10.34
CA GLU A 112 -31.38 28.10 9.40
C GLU A 112 -30.03 28.16 10.11
N PHE A 113 -29.94 28.84 11.26
CA PHE A 113 -28.71 28.81 12.06
C PHE A 113 -28.37 27.39 12.53
N GLY A 114 -29.36 26.61 12.98
CA GLY A 114 -29.17 25.21 13.36
C GLY A 114 -28.67 24.34 12.20
N LYS A 115 -29.26 24.52 11.00
CA LYS A 115 -28.79 23.86 9.77
C LYS A 115 -27.37 24.26 9.44
N TRP A 116 -27.09 25.57 9.38
CA TRP A 116 -25.75 26.11 9.18
C TRP A 116 -24.80 25.50 10.17
N LEU A 117 -25.08 25.52 11.48
CA LEU A 117 -24.21 24.97 12.53
C LEU A 117 -23.92 23.47 12.34
N SER A 118 -24.93 22.69 11.95
CA SER A 118 -24.80 21.24 11.76
C SER A 118 -24.08 20.81 10.49
N ASP A 119 -24.10 21.62 9.42
CA ASP A 119 -23.48 21.28 8.14
C ASP A 119 -21.96 21.48 8.19
N LYS A 120 -21.19 20.39 8.17
CA LYS A 120 -19.73 20.43 8.22
C LYS A 120 -19.09 21.06 6.98
N ASN A 121 -19.79 21.12 5.86
CA ASN A 121 -19.27 21.66 4.60
C ASN A 121 -19.50 23.17 4.46
N GLN A 122 -20.35 23.75 5.29
CA GLN A 122 -20.65 25.19 5.26
C GLN A 122 -19.58 25.97 6.02
N THR A 123 -18.81 26.79 5.30
CA THR A 123 -17.66 27.56 5.81
C THR A 123 -17.89 29.06 5.86
N SER A 124 -19.03 29.55 5.37
CA SER A 124 -19.38 30.97 5.40
C SER A 124 -19.54 31.47 6.83
N ALA A 125 -19.15 32.72 7.08
CA ALA A 125 -19.52 33.42 8.30
C ALA A 125 -21.05 33.54 8.39
N TRP A 126 -21.55 33.62 9.62
CA TRP A 126 -22.93 33.80 9.97
C TRP A 126 -23.11 35.20 10.54
N ASP A 127 -23.68 36.08 9.76
CA ASP A 127 -23.83 37.53 9.97
C ASP A 127 -25.29 37.91 10.20
N ARG A 128 -26.02 37.09 10.96
CA ARG A 128 -27.45 37.26 11.24
C ARG A 128 -27.78 37.29 12.73
N ALA A 129 -26.79 37.34 13.62
CA ALA A 129 -27.04 37.44 15.05
C ALA A 129 -27.65 38.80 15.43
N TRP A 130 -28.36 38.84 16.56
CA TRP A 130 -28.96 40.06 17.09
C TRP A 130 -28.97 40.08 18.61
N PHE A 131 -29.09 41.27 19.19
CA PHE A 131 -29.34 41.44 20.62
C PHE A 131 -30.26 42.62 20.92
N SER A 132 -30.87 42.59 22.09
CA SER A 132 -31.68 43.66 22.68
C SER A 132 -31.45 43.69 24.19
N VAL A 133 -31.21 44.88 24.74
CA VAL A 133 -30.94 45.12 26.15
C VAL A 133 -31.96 46.12 26.68
N ASP A 134 -32.75 45.67 27.65
CA ASP A 134 -33.67 46.50 28.42
C ASP A 134 -33.10 46.76 29.81
N VAL A 135 -33.13 48.02 30.23
CA VAL A 135 -32.67 48.46 31.54
C VAL A 135 -33.82 49.18 32.24
N SER A 136 -34.24 48.63 33.36
CA SER A 136 -35.25 49.22 34.23
C SER A 136 -34.66 49.52 35.60
N SER A 137 -35.05 50.65 36.19
CA SER A 137 -34.70 50.97 37.58
C SER A 137 -35.89 50.74 38.51
N LEU A 138 -35.63 50.70 39.83
CA LEU A 138 -36.70 50.65 40.83
C LEU A 138 -37.48 51.97 40.94
N ASN A 139 -37.02 53.05 40.30
CA ASN A 139 -37.72 54.33 40.28
C ASN A 139 -38.76 54.33 39.13
N PRO A 140 -40.07 54.31 39.43
CA PRO A 140 -41.11 54.25 38.41
C PRO A 140 -41.19 55.52 37.53
N PHE A 141 -40.47 56.59 37.90
CA PHE A 141 -40.41 57.84 37.14
C PHE A 141 -39.15 57.97 36.27
N GLU A 142 -38.19 57.06 36.38
CA GLU A 142 -37.01 57.02 35.51
C GLU A 142 -37.38 56.30 34.22
N GLN A 143 -37.06 56.91 33.07
CA GLN A 143 -37.33 56.28 31.79
C GLN A 143 -36.40 55.06 31.60
N PRO A 144 -36.95 53.89 31.22
CA PRO A 144 -36.13 52.73 30.88
C PRO A 144 -35.14 53.07 29.77
N ALA A 145 -33.90 52.57 29.88
CA ALA A 145 -32.95 52.61 28.77
C ALA A 145 -33.09 51.33 27.94
N HIS A 146 -33.00 51.48 26.63
CA HIS A 146 -33.13 50.37 25.69
C HIS A 146 -32.08 50.50 24.58
N MET A 147 -31.46 49.38 24.20
CA MET A 147 -30.54 49.30 23.07
C MET A 147 -30.70 47.95 22.37
N GLU A 148 -30.76 47.97 21.05
CA GLU A 148 -30.88 46.78 20.23
C GLU A 148 -30.00 46.89 18.99
N ASP A 149 -29.54 45.75 18.49
CA ASP A 149 -28.76 45.62 17.27
C ASP A 149 -29.25 44.40 16.48
N TYR A 150 -29.82 44.67 15.31
CA TYR A 150 -30.21 43.67 14.31
C TYR A 150 -29.40 43.84 13.01
N SER A 151 -28.17 44.35 13.11
CA SER A 151 -27.27 44.50 11.96
C SER A 151 -26.54 43.21 11.57
N GLY A 152 -26.86 42.09 12.23
CA GLY A 152 -26.19 40.82 12.00
C GLY A 152 -24.98 40.56 12.90
N ARG A 153 -24.86 41.31 14.00
CA ARG A 153 -23.70 41.29 14.90
C ARG A 153 -24.00 40.61 16.25
N PRO A 154 -23.02 39.89 16.83
CA PRO A 154 -21.69 39.63 16.29
C PRO A 154 -21.74 38.63 15.13
N SER A 155 -20.88 38.81 14.13
CA SER A 155 -20.70 37.77 13.12
C SER A 155 -20.02 36.55 13.74
N LEU A 156 -20.50 35.35 13.43
CA LEU A 156 -20.02 34.07 13.95
C LEU A 156 -19.38 33.24 12.83
N ILE A 157 -18.40 32.42 13.14
CA ILE A 157 -17.77 31.52 12.17
C ILE A 157 -17.43 30.18 12.80
N LYS A 158 -17.46 29.13 11.99
CA LYS A 158 -16.88 27.84 12.36
C LYS A 158 -15.39 27.89 12.09
N VAL A 159 -14.61 27.95 13.15
CA VAL A 159 -13.16 27.96 13.00
C VAL A 159 -12.70 26.58 12.54
N MET A 160 -12.09 26.56 11.36
CA MET A 160 -11.40 25.39 10.83
C MET A 160 -9.99 25.84 10.47
N GLU A 161 -9.01 25.01 10.80
CA GLU A 161 -7.63 25.15 10.35
C GLU A 161 -7.13 23.77 9.91
N GLU A 162 -6.50 23.72 8.75
CA GLU A 162 -5.94 22.51 8.14
C GLU A 162 -4.56 22.80 7.55
N PHE A 163 -3.65 21.84 7.73
CA PHE A 163 -2.29 21.86 7.22
C PHE A 163 -2.07 20.66 6.30
N ARG A 164 -1.47 20.87 5.13
CA ARG A 164 -1.08 19.79 4.20
C ARG A 164 0.17 20.12 3.40
N ASN A 165 0.67 19.14 2.65
CA ASN A 165 1.82 19.29 1.75
C ASN A 165 3.08 19.81 2.46
N PHE A 166 3.38 19.18 3.60
CA PHE A 166 4.56 19.41 4.42
C PHE A 166 5.84 19.15 3.61
N ARG A 167 6.71 20.14 3.50
CA ARG A 167 7.98 20.03 2.76
C ARG A 167 9.12 20.68 3.52
N VAL A 168 10.27 20.01 3.52
CA VAL A 168 11.53 20.55 3.99
C VAL A 168 12.63 20.25 2.98
N GLU A 169 13.44 21.26 2.66
CA GLU A 169 14.56 21.15 1.72
C GLU A 169 15.81 21.87 2.22
N PRO A 170 17.00 21.25 2.14
CA PRO A 170 17.23 19.87 1.73
C PRO A 170 16.71 18.86 2.76
N ARG A 171 16.36 17.63 2.32
CA ARG A 171 15.96 16.54 3.23
C ARG A 171 17.13 15.96 4.03
N LYS A 172 18.36 16.21 3.61
CA LYS A 172 19.59 15.76 4.28
C LYS A 172 20.49 16.96 4.57
N GLY A 173 21.05 17.00 5.78
CA GLY A 173 21.94 18.08 6.20
C GLY A 173 22.31 17.96 7.68
N THR A 174 23.25 18.78 8.10
CA THR A 174 23.79 18.87 9.45
C THR A 174 23.29 20.14 10.14
N SER A 175 23.65 20.34 11.40
CA SER A 175 23.40 21.57 12.15
C SER A 175 24.07 22.83 11.56
N LYS A 176 24.98 22.66 10.59
CA LYS A 176 25.65 23.76 9.86
C LYS A 176 24.92 24.17 8.59
N ASP A 177 23.98 23.35 8.12
CA ASP A 177 23.23 23.61 6.90
C ASP A 177 22.00 24.47 7.20
N VAL A 178 21.43 25.05 6.14
CA VAL A 178 20.18 25.82 6.21
C VAL A 178 19.07 25.11 5.47
N PHE A 179 17.87 25.19 6.01
CA PHE A 179 16.70 24.50 5.53
C PHE A 179 15.57 25.48 5.18
N SER A 180 14.73 25.09 4.22
CA SER A 180 13.48 25.76 3.91
C SER A 180 12.32 24.84 4.22
N TYR A 181 11.37 25.34 5.01
CA TYR A 181 10.15 24.64 5.40
C TYR A 181 8.95 25.27 4.71
N GLN A 182 8.04 24.44 4.24
CA GLN A 182 6.85 24.88 3.52
C GLN A 182 5.64 24.04 3.93
N VAL A 183 4.48 24.70 3.98
CA VAL A 183 3.18 24.08 4.22
C VAL A 183 2.09 24.83 3.48
N GLN A 184 1.06 24.10 3.06
CA GLN A 184 -0.20 24.70 2.64
C GLN A 184 -1.15 24.76 3.82
N VAL A 185 -1.70 25.94 4.07
CA VAL A 185 -2.64 26.21 5.16
C VAL A 185 -3.96 26.66 4.57
N MET A 186 -5.05 26.18 5.13
CA MET A 186 -6.39 26.69 4.89
C MET A 186 -7.05 26.93 6.25
N SER A 187 -7.54 28.15 6.45
CA SER A 187 -8.28 28.52 7.66
C SER A 187 -9.48 29.38 7.29
N THR A 188 -10.56 29.30 8.07
CA THR A 188 -11.74 30.16 7.86
C THR A 188 -11.53 31.59 8.36
N ILE A 189 -10.41 31.86 9.03
CA ILE A 189 -10.01 33.18 9.55
C ILE A 189 -8.52 33.41 9.34
N SER A 190 -8.08 34.67 9.42
CA SER A 190 -6.64 34.97 9.41
C SER A 190 -5.96 34.45 10.67
N ASP A 191 -4.71 34.00 10.52
CA ASP A 191 -3.91 33.47 11.63
C ASP A 191 -2.42 33.69 11.43
N ASN A 192 -1.64 33.63 12.52
CA ASN A 192 -0.19 33.64 12.50
C ASN A 192 0.33 32.24 12.79
N ILE A 193 0.72 31.53 11.74
CA ILE A 193 1.27 30.18 11.85
C ILE A 193 2.72 30.28 12.28
N THR A 194 3.09 29.55 13.32
CA THR A 194 4.47 29.46 13.84
C THR A 194 5.11 28.17 13.34
N LEU A 195 6.35 28.25 12.86
CA LEU A 195 7.17 27.06 12.63
C LEU A 195 7.96 26.77 13.90
N GLU A 196 7.90 25.54 14.39
CA GLU A 196 8.77 25.06 15.47
C GLU A 196 9.53 23.82 15.01
N VAL A 197 10.78 23.69 15.44
CA VAL A 197 11.67 22.57 15.08
C VAL A 197 12.30 21.96 16.33
N ALA A 198 12.64 20.67 16.28
CA ALA A 198 13.17 19.93 17.41
C ALA A 198 14.18 18.86 16.97
N PRO A 199 15.11 18.42 17.85
CA PRO A 199 16.04 17.34 17.55
C PRO A 199 15.35 15.97 17.39
N SER A 200 14.11 15.82 17.89
CA SER A 200 13.25 14.65 17.71
C SER A 200 11.77 15.01 17.88
N LYS A 201 10.85 14.08 17.58
CA LYS A 201 9.40 14.25 17.80
C LYS A 201 9.03 14.58 19.27
N ASN A 202 9.91 14.29 20.23
CA ASN A 202 9.69 14.52 21.66
C ASN A 202 10.12 15.92 22.13
N GLY A 203 10.66 16.75 21.25
CA GLY A 203 11.23 18.05 21.63
C GLY A 203 12.67 17.95 22.15
N PRO A 204 13.19 19.01 22.79
CA PRO A 204 12.55 20.32 22.99
C PRO A 204 12.27 21.06 21.67
N TRP A 205 11.21 21.85 21.63
CA TRP A 205 10.78 22.61 20.44
C TRP A 205 11.34 24.03 20.47
N THR A 206 11.85 24.49 19.33
CA THR A 206 12.42 25.83 19.13
C THR A 206 11.60 26.58 18.08
N ASP A 207 11.10 27.77 18.43
CA ASP A 207 10.38 28.68 17.52
C ASP A 207 11.33 29.24 16.44
N MET A 208 10.93 29.12 15.17
CA MET A 208 11.66 29.54 13.97
C MET A 208 10.98 30.71 13.23
N GLY A 209 10.04 31.37 13.90
CA GLY A 209 9.33 32.54 13.41
C GLY A 209 7.93 32.22 12.89
N ARG A 210 7.19 33.30 12.59
CA ARG A 210 5.77 33.25 12.21
C ARG A 210 5.53 33.75 10.80
N ARG A 211 4.50 33.22 10.17
CA ARG A 211 3.98 33.68 8.87
C ARG A 211 2.48 33.90 8.96
N GLU A 212 2.04 35.00 8.40
CA GLU A 212 0.63 35.37 8.36
C GLU A 212 -0.10 34.60 7.25
N TYR A 213 -1.18 33.93 7.63
CA TYR A 213 -2.23 33.48 6.74
C TYR A 213 -3.27 34.61 6.62
N SER A 214 -3.35 35.21 5.44
CA SER A 214 -4.11 36.47 5.23
C SER A 214 -5.31 36.31 4.29
N THR A 215 -5.54 35.11 3.74
CA THR A 215 -6.60 34.85 2.74
C THR A 215 -7.58 33.77 3.21
N PRO A 216 -8.48 34.08 4.16
CA PRO A 216 -9.46 33.13 4.68
C PRO A 216 -10.24 32.37 3.62
N GLY A 217 -10.46 31.07 3.86
CA GLY A 217 -11.21 30.17 2.98
C GLY A 217 -10.43 29.70 1.74
N SER A 218 -9.19 30.15 1.55
CA SER A 218 -8.33 29.75 0.42
C SER A 218 -7.07 29.04 0.90
N TRP A 219 -6.56 28.11 0.09
CA TRP A 219 -5.27 27.50 0.35
C TRP A 219 -4.14 28.50 0.09
N GLN A 220 -3.32 28.76 1.10
CA GLN A 220 -2.13 29.62 0.99
C GLN A 220 -0.89 28.81 1.36
N THR A 221 0.16 28.95 0.55
CA THR A 221 1.46 28.33 0.85
C THR A 221 2.29 29.28 1.72
N LEU A 222 2.70 28.81 2.89
CA LEU A 222 3.59 29.53 3.79
C LEU A 222 4.98 28.91 3.73
N THR A 223 6.01 29.76 3.66
CA THR A 223 7.41 29.34 3.54
C THR A 223 8.30 30.06 4.56
N TRP A 224 9.16 29.29 5.20
CA TRP A 224 10.27 29.73 6.02
C TRP A 224 11.55 29.29 5.32
N SER A 225 12.48 30.22 5.12
CA SER A 225 13.72 29.96 4.39
C SER A 225 14.92 30.35 5.24
N ASN A 226 16.07 29.75 4.96
CA ASN A 226 17.33 29.97 5.67
C ASN A 226 17.26 29.65 7.17
N ILE A 227 16.53 28.59 7.52
CA ILE A 227 16.40 28.12 8.91
C ILE A 227 17.61 27.26 9.25
N SER A 228 18.42 27.69 10.21
CA SER A 228 19.49 26.88 10.79
C SER A 228 18.99 26.11 12.01
N LEU A 229 19.46 24.87 12.16
CA LEU A 229 19.13 24.03 13.31
C LEU A 229 20.27 24.09 14.32
N ALA A 230 20.09 24.87 15.38
CA ALA A 230 21.10 25.09 16.43
C ALA A 230 21.24 23.91 17.41
N PHE A 231 21.00 22.69 16.95
CA PHE A 231 21.10 21.45 17.72
C PHE A 231 21.55 20.32 16.79
N ASP A 232 22.23 19.32 17.35
CA ASP A 232 22.52 18.10 16.62
C ASP A 232 21.30 17.18 16.60
N PHE A 233 21.12 16.45 15.51
CA PHE A 233 20.00 15.54 15.29
C PHE A 233 20.45 14.39 14.40
N ASP A 234 19.83 13.23 14.58
CA ASP A 234 19.84 12.15 13.57
C ASP A 234 18.65 12.33 12.62
N SER A 235 17.47 12.54 13.20
CA SER A 235 16.21 12.78 12.52
C SER A 235 15.46 13.90 13.23
N ALA A 236 15.58 15.13 12.73
CA ALA A 236 14.87 16.27 13.29
C ALA A 236 13.35 16.14 13.06
N ALA A 237 12.58 16.88 13.84
CA ALA A 237 11.14 17.05 13.65
C ALA A 237 10.80 18.52 13.49
N TYR A 238 9.68 18.81 12.84
CA TYR A 238 9.10 20.15 12.83
C TYR A 238 7.60 20.08 12.98
N ARG A 239 7.00 21.19 13.42
CA ARG A 239 5.55 21.35 13.48
C ARG A 239 5.17 22.76 13.10
N PHE A 240 3.97 22.89 12.54
CA PHE A 240 3.31 24.17 12.38
C PHE A 240 2.25 24.32 13.45
N THR A 241 2.28 25.46 14.12
CA THR A 241 1.43 25.76 15.26
C THR A 241 0.67 27.05 14.98
N GLY A 242 -0.63 26.92 14.74
CA GLY A 242 -1.62 27.99 14.75
C GLY A 242 -2.64 27.73 15.85
N ARG A 243 -3.93 27.72 15.51
CA ARG A 243 -5.01 27.23 16.38
C ARG A 243 -5.01 25.72 16.54
N LYS A 244 -4.41 25.01 15.59
CA LYS A 244 -4.05 23.60 15.66
C LYS A 244 -2.55 23.44 15.51
N GLN A 245 -2.07 22.29 15.96
CA GLN A 245 -0.71 21.84 15.72
C GLN A 245 -0.74 20.69 14.70
N SER A 246 0.18 20.70 13.74
CA SER A 246 0.46 19.54 12.91
C SER A 246 1.95 19.36 12.70
N MET A 247 2.42 18.11 12.77
CA MET A 247 3.84 17.75 12.77
C MET A 247 4.26 17.10 11.44
N GLY A 248 5.51 17.31 11.04
CA GLY A 248 6.15 16.65 9.90
C GLY A 248 7.57 16.16 10.25
N GLU A 249 8.11 15.31 9.39
CA GLU A 249 9.49 14.80 9.51
C GLU A 249 10.50 15.82 8.96
N GLY A 250 11.41 16.28 9.82
CA GLY A 250 12.43 17.27 9.50
C GLY A 250 13.58 16.72 8.64
N PRO A 251 14.67 17.49 8.52
CA PRO A 251 15.86 17.00 7.83
C PRO A 251 16.54 15.88 8.62
N PHE A 252 17.28 15.07 7.88
CA PHE A 252 18.04 13.95 8.41
C PHE A 252 19.55 14.21 8.34
N TRP A 253 20.30 13.74 9.34
CA TRP A 253 21.75 13.77 9.29
C TRP A 253 22.28 12.91 8.14
N PRO A 254 23.27 13.30 7.33
CA PRO A 254 23.74 12.46 6.23
C PRO A 254 24.25 11.09 6.72
N VAL A 255 23.70 10.00 6.18
CA VAL A 255 24.15 8.62 6.43
C VAL A 255 24.66 8.01 5.13
N ASP A 256 25.89 7.52 5.18
CA ASP A 256 26.49 6.76 4.09
C ASP A 256 26.05 5.31 4.22
N VAL A 257 25.53 4.76 3.15
CA VAL A 257 25.10 3.36 3.06
C VAL A 257 25.70 2.76 1.82
N ILE A 258 26.35 1.61 1.96
CA ILE A 258 26.72 0.74 0.84
C ILE A 258 26.11 -0.64 1.09
N PHE A 259 25.80 -1.33 0.01
CA PHE A 259 25.15 -2.64 0.08
C PHE A 259 25.64 -3.56 -1.03
N SER A 260 25.49 -4.85 -0.81
CA SER A 260 25.87 -5.90 -1.75
C SER A 260 25.08 -7.19 -1.49
N ASN A 261 25.31 -8.20 -2.32
CA ASN A 261 24.86 -9.58 -2.08
C ASN A 261 23.34 -9.69 -1.80
N ASN A 262 22.52 -9.16 -2.69
CA ASN A 262 21.07 -9.40 -2.67
C ASN A 262 20.77 -10.87 -2.99
N THR A 263 19.99 -11.53 -2.15
CA THR A 263 19.63 -12.94 -2.26
C THR A 263 18.12 -13.14 -2.23
N LEU A 264 17.65 -14.14 -2.97
CA LEU A 264 16.26 -14.58 -3.04
C LEU A 264 16.24 -16.11 -3.13
N ALA A 265 15.46 -16.78 -2.28
CA ALA A 265 15.22 -18.21 -2.38
C ALA A 265 13.83 -18.61 -1.83
N PRO A 266 13.08 -19.52 -2.49
CA PRO A 266 13.28 -19.97 -3.88
C PRO A 266 13.00 -18.84 -4.88
N GLU A 267 13.45 -18.97 -6.13
CA GLU A 267 13.18 -17.97 -7.18
C GLU A 267 11.76 -18.04 -7.75
N ARG A 268 11.05 -19.15 -7.52
CA ARG A 268 9.71 -19.41 -8.07
C ARG A 268 8.85 -20.16 -7.05
N GLY A 269 7.55 -19.87 -7.02
CA GLY A 269 6.61 -20.58 -6.15
C GLY A 269 5.18 -20.05 -6.21
N LEU A 270 4.29 -20.69 -5.44
CA LEU A 270 2.94 -20.16 -5.17
C LEU A 270 3.01 -18.90 -4.30
N SER A 271 1.93 -18.12 -4.23
CA SER A 271 1.84 -16.95 -3.33
C SER A 271 1.96 -17.30 -1.83
N SER A 272 1.63 -18.55 -1.47
CA SER A 272 1.83 -19.12 -0.14
C SER A 272 3.26 -19.64 0.12
N THR A 273 4.16 -19.57 -0.86
CA THR A 273 5.54 -20.03 -0.70
C THR A 273 6.28 -19.10 0.26
N ALA A 274 7.02 -19.69 1.19
CA ALA A 274 7.84 -18.97 2.16
C ALA A 274 9.14 -18.48 1.50
N PHE A 275 9.11 -17.31 0.87
CA PHE A 275 10.30 -16.73 0.24
C PHE A 275 11.25 -16.13 1.28
N GLN A 276 12.53 -16.25 1.01
CA GLN A 276 13.62 -15.71 1.83
C GLN A 276 14.36 -14.66 1.02
N PHE A 277 14.51 -13.47 1.60
CA PHE A 277 15.26 -12.37 1.02
C PHE A 277 16.42 -12.01 1.93
N GLY A 278 17.53 -11.56 1.34
CA GLY A 278 18.65 -11.06 2.13
C GLY A 278 19.46 -10.00 1.40
N ILE A 279 20.11 -9.13 2.17
CA ILE A 279 21.05 -8.12 1.67
C ILE A 279 22.19 -7.92 2.67
N GLN A 280 23.38 -7.67 2.17
CA GLN A 280 24.50 -7.19 2.98
C GLN A 280 24.54 -5.67 2.97
N VAL A 281 24.64 -5.07 4.16
CA VAL A 281 24.64 -3.62 4.33
C VAL A 281 25.82 -3.21 5.20
N ASN A 282 26.45 -2.09 4.85
CA ASN A 282 27.38 -1.37 5.71
C ASN A 282 26.95 0.10 5.71
N SER A 283 26.63 0.63 6.89
CA SER A 283 26.19 2.00 7.05
C SER A 283 27.04 2.72 8.10
N SER A 284 27.29 4.01 7.89
CA SER A 284 28.05 4.82 8.84
C SER A 284 27.33 5.06 10.18
N ARG A 285 26.04 4.72 10.31
CA ARG A 285 25.24 4.81 11.54
C ARG A 285 24.25 3.65 11.67
N PRO A 286 23.69 3.41 12.87
CA PRO A 286 22.56 2.50 13.04
C PRO A 286 21.35 2.99 12.23
N ILE A 287 20.72 2.08 11.50
CA ILE A 287 19.56 2.34 10.62
C ILE A 287 18.57 1.18 10.70
N GLU A 288 17.38 1.38 10.17
CA GLU A 288 16.49 0.28 9.81
C GLU A 288 16.53 0.07 8.30
N VAL A 289 16.49 -1.18 7.87
CA VAL A 289 16.38 -1.55 6.46
C VAL A 289 15.02 -2.21 6.30
N GLY A 290 14.21 -1.73 5.36
CA GLY A 290 12.91 -2.28 5.02
C GLY A 290 12.95 -3.00 3.68
N LEU A 291 12.26 -4.14 3.57
CA LEU A 291 12.08 -4.86 2.31
C LEU A 291 10.71 -4.51 1.73
N SER A 292 10.69 -4.06 0.48
CA SER A 292 9.46 -3.76 -0.26
C SER A 292 9.36 -4.62 -1.51
N ILE A 293 8.26 -5.36 -1.66
CA ILE A 293 8.02 -6.31 -2.76
C ILE A 293 6.85 -5.81 -3.60
N PHE A 294 7.01 -5.89 -4.92
CA PHE A 294 5.96 -5.60 -5.87
C PHE A 294 4.98 -6.78 -5.91
N ASP A 295 3.80 -6.56 -5.33
CA ASP A 295 2.71 -7.51 -5.40
C ASP A 295 2.05 -7.42 -6.78
N VAL A 296 2.19 -8.50 -7.55
CA VAL A 296 1.70 -8.60 -8.93
C VAL A 296 0.18 -8.53 -9.03
N SER A 297 -0.55 -8.82 -7.95
CA SER A 297 -2.02 -8.77 -7.91
C SER A 297 -2.51 -7.32 -7.73
N SER A 298 -2.07 -6.65 -6.66
CA SER A 298 -2.43 -5.27 -6.34
C SER A 298 -1.72 -4.20 -7.19
N LYS A 299 -0.72 -4.61 -7.98
CA LYS A 299 0.13 -3.72 -8.80
C LYS A 299 0.81 -2.62 -7.99
N SER A 300 1.19 -2.94 -6.75
CA SER A 300 1.78 -1.99 -5.81
C SER A 300 2.92 -2.61 -5.01
N PHE A 301 3.80 -1.78 -4.45
CA PHE A 301 4.83 -2.25 -3.53
C PHE A 301 4.27 -2.32 -2.11
N VAL A 302 4.46 -3.47 -1.47
CA VAL A 302 4.07 -3.72 -0.08
C VAL A 302 5.34 -3.94 0.75
N GLU A 303 5.44 -3.25 1.89
CA GLU A 303 6.56 -3.44 2.82
C GLU A 303 6.37 -4.76 3.57
N ALA A 304 7.28 -5.70 3.36
CA ALA A 304 7.30 -7.01 4.03
C ALA A 304 7.80 -6.94 5.49
N GLY A 305 8.43 -5.82 5.85
CA GLY A 305 8.88 -5.52 7.20
C GLY A 305 10.28 -4.93 7.24
N ARG A 306 10.72 -4.57 8.46
CA ARG A 306 12.01 -3.91 8.71
C ARG A 306 12.94 -4.75 9.58
N ARG A 307 14.23 -4.48 9.46
CA ARG A 307 15.33 -5.07 10.24
C ARG A 307 16.28 -3.98 10.71
N SER A 308 16.66 -4.02 11.97
CA SER A 308 17.61 -3.06 12.53
C SER A 308 19.05 -3.45 12.17
N TYR A 309 19.81 -2.49 11.65
CA TYR A 309 21.26 -2.52 11.52
C TYR A 309 21.85 -1.72 12.68
N GLN A 310 22.66 -2.35 13.53
CA GLN A 310 23.17 -1.73 14.77
C GLN A 310 24.69 -1.48 14.73
N ASP A 311 25.44 -2.28 13.95
CA ASP A 311 26.90 -2.28 13.95
C ASP A 311 27.50 -1.29 12.93
N ALA A 312 27.37 0.00 13.21
CA ALA A 312 27.86 1.07 12.34
C ALA A 312 29.32 0.87 11.87
N GLY A 313 29.52 0.97 10.56
CA GLY A 313 30.82 0.83 9.88
C GLY A 313 31.22 -0.61 9.55
N ARG A 314 30.40 -1.61 9.89
CA ARG A 314 30.67 -3.03 9.60
C ARG A 314 29.63 -3.60 8.63
N TRP A 315 30.06 -4.59 7.84
CA TRP A 315 29.14 -5.36 7.02
C TRP A 315 28.28 -6.28 7.88
N GLN A 316 26.96 -6.21 7.70
CA GLN A 316 25.99 -7.08 8.34
C GLN A 316 25.05 -7.66 7.27
N SER A 317 24.73 -8.95 7.39
CA SER A 317 23.69 -9.59 6.55
C SER A 317 22.34 -9.47 7.24
N LEU A 318 21.36 -8.92 6.55
CA LEU A 318 19.98 -8.80 7.02
C LEU A 318 19.10 -9.74 6.20
N HIS A 319 18.22 -10.46 6.90
CA HIS A 319 17.38 -11.50 6.31
C HIS A 319 15.90 -11.29 6.68
N TRP A 320 15.03 -11.59 5.70
CA TRP A 320 13.59 -11.67 5.85
C TRP A 320 13.17 -13.08 5.46
N ASP A 321 12.70 -13.82 6.46
CA ASP A 321 12.28 -15.20 6.30
C ASP A 321 10.77 -15.29 6.14
N ALA A 322 10.31 -16.30 5.40
CA ALA A 322 8.89 -16.61 5.20
C ALA A 322 8.05 -15.41 4.72
N VAL A 323 8.59 -14.66 3.76
CA VAL A 323 7.92 -13.53 3.15
C VAL A 323 6.92 -14.03 2.11
N SER A 324 5.66 -13.61 2.25
CA SER A 324 4.66 -13.79 1.21
C SER A 324 4.76 -12.66 0.20
N ALA A 325 4.91 -13.00 -1.08
CA ALA A 325 5.04 -12.02 -2.16
C ALA A 325 3.67 -11.47 -2.64
N SER A 326 2.58 -12.17 -2.32
CA SER A 326 1.21 -11.72 -2.64
C SER A 326 0.21 -12.38 -1.70
N ALA A 327 -0.83 -11.64 -1.30
CA ALA A 327 -1.95 -12.21 -0.55
C ALA A 327 -2.96 -12.95 -1.46
N ASP A 328 -2.88 -12.75 -2.77
CA ASP A 328 -3.79 -13.38 -3.73
C ASP A 328 -3.30 -14.82 -4.05
N PRO A 329 -4.09 -15.87 -3.76
CA PRO A 329 -3.76 -17.25 -4.09
C PRO A 329 -3.60 -17.51 -5.59
N GLU A 330 -4.16 -16.65 -6.44
CA GLU A 330 -4.10 -16.77 -7.90
C GLU A 330 -3.09 -15.81 -8.55
N ALA A 331 -2.27 -15.13 -7.75
CA ALA A 331 -1.21 -14.26 -8.26
C ALA A 331 -0.26 -15.04 -9.18
N ALA A 332 -0.04 -14.49 -10.38
CA ALA A 332 0.86 -15.06 -11.37
C ALA A 332 1.73 -13.98 -12.02
N GLY A 333 2.99 -14.32 -12.27
CA GLY A 333 3.98 -13.48 -12.91
C GLY A 333 5.11 -13.04 -11.99
N SER A 334 6.06 -12.32 -12.55
CA SER A 334 7.30 -11.99 -11.88
C SER A 334 7.20 -10.74 -11.02
N ALA A 335 7.53 -10.88 -9.74
CA ALA A 335 7.66 -9.77 -8.80
C ALA A 335 9.02 -9.07 -8.93
N ASN A 336 9.14 -7.91 -8.31
CA ASN A 336 10.39 -7.17 -8.14
C ASN A 336 10.48 -6.66 -6.70
N HIS A 337 11.67 -6.34 -6.21
CA HIS A 337 11.82 -5.77 -4.88
C HIS A 337 12.91 -4.71 -4.81
N TYR A 338 12.90 -3.95 -3.72
CA TYR A 338 13.96 -3.05 -3.32
C TYR A 338 14.06 -2.98 -1.80
N PHE A 339 15.15 -2.42 -1.30
CA PHE A 339 15.32 -2.13 0.12
C PHE A 339 15.28 -0.63 0.37
N GLY A 340 14.50 -0.21 1.36
CA GLY A 340 14.48 1.15 1.88
C GLY A 340 15.38 1.27 3.10
N PHE A 341 16.09 2.39 3.21
CA PHE A 341 16.94 2.71 4.37
C PHE A 341 16.26 3.81 5.18
N TYR A 342 16.06 3.57 6.47
CA TYR A 342 15.28 4.39 7.38
C TYR A 342 16.13 4.76 8.60
N TYR A 343 15.88 5.94 9.16
CA TYR A 343 16.32 6.17 10.54
C TYR A 343 15.43 5.34 11.47
N PRO A 344 15.96 4.89 12.63
CA PRO A 344 15.14 4.22 13.63
C PRO A 344 13.89 5.05 13.97
N GLY A 345 12.71 4.48 13.74
CA GLY A 345 11.40 5.12 14.00
C GLY A 345 10.91 6.14 12.96
N ALA A 346 11.62 6.34 11.84
CA ALA A 346 11.14 7.18 10.74
C ALA A 346 10.08 6.44 9.90
N GLU A 347 9.09 7.16 9.38
CA GLU A 347 8.04 6.55 8.55
C GLU A 347 8.51 6.37 7.10
N ALA A 348 9.25 7.35 6.57
CA ALA A 348 9.76 7.34 5.19
C ALA A 348 11.26 6.96 5.11
N PRO A 349 11.68 6.26 4.03
CA PRO A 349 13.09 5.98 3.83
C PRO A 349 13.85 7.24 3.37
N PHE A 350 15.08 7.42 3.85
CA PHE A 350 15.96 8.50 3.40
C PHE A 350 16.70 8.18 2.10
N ALA A 351 16.73 6.90 1.70
CA ALA A 351 17.23 6.41 0.43
C ALA A 351 16.67 5.00 0.17
N THR A 352 16.63 4.60 -1.09
CA THR A 352 16.33 3.21 -1.48
C THR A 352 17.42 2.64 -2.38
N THR A 353 17.56 1.32 -2.42
CA THR A 353 18.46 0.66 -3.38
C THR A 353 18.09 0.98 -4.82
N ARG A 354 16.80 1.20 -5.11
CA ARG A 354 16.29 1.63 -6.42
C ARG A 354 16.83 3.01 -6.81
N GLU A 355 16.74 4.00 -5.91
CA GLU A 355 17.27 5.35 -6.18
C GLU A 355 18.79 5.34 -6.36
N MET A 356 19.49 4.51 -5.59
CA MET A 356 20.95 4.43 -5.62
C MET A 356 21.51 3.68 -6.84
N THR A 357 20.75 2.75 -7.43
CA THR A 357 21.19 1.92 -8.57
C THR A 357 20.44 2.20 -9.88
N GLY A 358 19.31 2.90 -9.80
CA GLY A 358 18.38 3.10 -10.92
C GLY A 358 17.55 1.87 -11.30
N LYS A 359 17.63 0.76 -10.57
CA LYS A 359 16.97 -0.51 -10.93
C LYS A 359 16.33 -1.20 -9.72
N TYR A 360 15.32 -2.02 -9.99
CA TYR A 360 14.80 -2.97 -9.00
C TYR A 360 15.59 -4.28 -9.06
N PHE A 361 15.60 -5.01 -7.94
CA PHE A 361 16.04 -6.39 -7.93
C PHE A 361 14.92 -7.31 -8.41
N ALA A 362 15.30 -8.43 -9.04
CA ALA A 362 14.35 -9.46 -9.42
C ALA A 362 13.76 -10.11 -8.17
N GLY A 363 12.44 -10.14 -8.10
CA GLY A 363 11.68 -10.84 -7.07
C GLY A 363 11.29 -12.26 -7.51
N PRO A 364 10.50 -12.98 -6.70
CA PRO A 364 10.05 -14.32 -7.05
C PRO A 364 9.08 -14.32 -8.23
N ASP A 365 9.16 -15.37 -9.04
CA ASP A 365 8.18 -15.67 -10.08
C ASP A 365 7.00 -16.44 -9.46
N LEU A 366 5.83 -15.80 -9.43
CA LEU A 366 4.63 -16.39 -8.86
C LEU A 366 3.90 -17.23 -9.90
N VAL A 367 3.50 -18.43 -9.50
CA VAL A 367 2.70 -19.35 -10.30
C VAL A 367 1.44 -19.75 -9.58
N VAL A 368 0.39 -20.07 -10.34
CA VAL A 368 -0.86 -20.62 -9.79
C VAL A 368 -0.77 -22.14 -9.60
N VAL A 369 0.03 -22.79 -10.44
CA VAL A 369 0.24 -24.24 -10.45
C VAL A 369 1.74 -24.51 -10.43
N ALA A 370 2.23 -25.07 -9.32
CA ALA A 370 3.59 -25.54 -9.17
C ALA A 370 3.65 -27.06 -9.35
N LEU A 371 4.79 -27.54 -9.85
CA LEU A 371 5.01 -28.96 -10.15
C LEU A 371 6.21 -29.47 -9.37
N ASN A 372 6.02 -30.59 -8.68
CA ASN A 372 7.06 -31.32 -7.97
C ASN A 372 7.17 -32.75 -8.51
N ASP A 373 8.35 -33.36 -8.33
CA ASP A 373 8.57 -34.79 -8.55
C ASP A 373 8.07 -35.35 -9.90
N ALA A 374 8.27 -34.57 -10.97
CA ALA A 374 7.98 -35.00 -12.34
C ALA A 374 8.81 -36.23 -12.71
N SER A 375 8.15 -37.29 -13.19
CA SER A 375 8.81 -38.55 -13.53
C SER A 375 8.20 -39.23 -14.76
N VAL A 376 8.98 -40.11 -15.37
CA VAL A 376 8.54 -40.98 -16.48
C VAL A 376 9.12 -42.38 -16.34
N ALA A 377 8.30 -43.40 -16.59
CA ALA A 377 8.71 -44.79 -16.60
C ALA A 377 8.07 -45.57 -17.78
N PRO A 378 8.78 -46.52 -18.42
CA PRO A 378 10.19 -46.84 -18.22
C PRO A 378 11.11 -45.73 -18.74
N TYR A 379 12.35 -45.68 -18.23
CA TYR A 379 13.34 -44.69 -18.71
C TYR A 379 13.80 -44.98 -20.15
N ASN A 380 13.95 -46.24 -20.53
CA ASN A 380 14.39 -46.65 -21.85
C ASN A 380 13.23 -47.26 -22.65
N GLY A 381 13.20 -47.05 -23.96
CA GLY A 381 12.22 -47.66 -24.85
C GLY A 381 12.37 -47.22 -26.32
N SER A 382 11.30 -47.37 -27.08
CA SER A 382 11.18 -46.88 -28.46
C SER A 382 9.95 -45.99 -28.61
N ALA A 383 9.66 -45.53 -29.83
CA ALA A 383 8.40 -44.85 -30.13
C ALA A 383 7.15 -45.69 -29.81
N TYR A 384 7.28 -47.02 -29.86
CA TYR A 384 6.21 -47.98 -29.60
C TYR A 384 6.04 -48.34 -28.12
N THR A 385 6.98 -47.93 -27.25
CA THR A 385 6.93 -48.26 -25.83
C THR A 385 5.87 -47.40 -25.14
N PRO A 386 4.92 -48.00 -24.39
CA PRO A 386 3.99 -47.23 -23.58
C PRO A 386 4.70 -46.67 -22.35
N TYR A 387 4.72 -45.35 -22.23
CA TYR A 387 5.28 -44.65 -21.08
C TYR A 387 4.18 -44.18 -20.12
N THR A 388 4.52 -44.16 -18.84
CA THR A 388 3.72 -43.56 -17.77
C THR A 388 4.44 -42.34 -17.24
N TYR A 389 3.80 -41.18 -17.35
CA TYR A 389 4.28 -39.93 -16.80
C TYR A 389 3.52 -39.61 -15.52
N SER A 390 4.19 -39.05 -14.52
CA SER A 390 3.55 -38.55 -13.31
C SER A 390 4.14 -37.23 -12.86
N VAL A 391 3.34 -36.42 -12.17
CA VAL A 391 3.81 -35.19 -11.53
C VAL A 391 2.94 -34.87 -10.32
N GLU A 392 3.55 -34.37 -9.25
CA GLU A 392 2.81 -33.80 -8.14
C GLU A 392 2.45 -32.34 -8.46
N VAL A 393 1.17 -32.02 -8.33
CA VAL A 393 0.63 -30.68 -8.54
C VAL A 393 0.38 -30.03 -7.19
N VAL A 394 0.98 -28.86 -6.99
CA VAL A 394 0.72 -28.00 -5.84
C VAL A 394 0.06 -26.73 -6.35
N THR A 395 -1.17 -26.47 -5.93
CA THR A 395 -1.96 -25.32 -6.37
C THR A 395 -2.97 -24.92 -5.32
N ALA A 396 -3.33 -23.63 -5.28
CA ALA A 396 -4.44 -23.13 -4.49
C ALA A 396 -5.81 -23.39 -5.15
N ARG A 397 -5.85 -23.77 -6.43
CA ARG A 397 -7.12 -24.01 -7.14
C ARG A 397 -7.74 -25.35 -6.73
N PRO A 398 -9.06 -25.42 -6.49
CA PRO A 398 -9.73 -26.68 -6.15
C PRO A 398 -9.74 -27.69 -7.31
N ARG A 399 -9.63 -27.19 -8.54
CA ARG A 399 -9.59 -28.01 -9.77
C ARG A 399 -8.75 -27.33 -10.84
N CYS A 400 -7.88 -28.08 -11.52
CA CYS A 400 -7.19 -27.63 -12.73
C CYS A 400 -6.95 -28.79 -13.69
N GLU A 401 -6.79 -28.47 -14.97
CA GLU A 401 -6.56 -29.45 -16.04
C GLU A 401 -5.16 -29.25 -16.61
N VAL A 402 -4.26 -30.19 -16.35
CA VAL A 402 -2.89 -30.13 -16.82
C VAL A 402 -2.79 -31.02 -18.06
N GLU A 403 -2.23 -30.47 -19.13
CA GLU A 403 -1.90 -31.21 -20.35
C GLU A 403 -0.46 -31.69 -20.28
N LEU A 404 -0.24 -32.96 -20.66
CA LEU A 404 1.09 -33.48 -20.93
C LEU A 404 1.38 -33.31 -22.42
N GLN A 405 2.49 -32.66 -22.75
CA GLN A 405 3.02 -32.62 -24.11
C GLN A 405 4.40 -33.28 -24.14
N ALA A 406 4.70 -34.01 -25.22
CA ALA A 406 5.98 -34.66 -25.41
C ALA A 406 6.53 -34.41 -26.82
N ALA A 407 7.84 -34.24 -26.91
CA ALA A 407 8.59 -34.10 -28.15
C ALA A 407 9.56 -35.28 -28.28
N ALA A 408 9.55 -35.93 -29.45
CA ALA A 408 10.47 -37.00 -29.78
C ALA A 408 11.94 -36.51 -29.80
N PRO A 409 12.94 -37.42 -29.71
CA PRO A 409 14.34 -37.05 -29.85
C PRO A 409 14.58 -36.27 -31.16
N GLY A 410 15.36 -35.20 -31.08
CA GLY A 410 15.65 -34.30 -32.20
C GLY A 410 14.48 -33.46 -32.72
N SER A 411 13.25 -33.72 -32.29
CA SER A 411 12.07 -32.97 -32.73
C SER A 411 11.90 -31.65 -31.97
N GLY A 412 11.62 -30.59 -32.73
CA GLY A 412 11.15 -29.30 -32.20
C GLY A 412 9.63 -29.23 -32.02
N ILE A 413 8.90 -30.29 -32.36
CA ILE A 413 7.44 -30.35 -32.35
C ILE A 413 6.96 -30.96 -31.03
N TRP A 414 6.05 -30.26 -30.36
CA TRP A 414 5.38 -30.73 -29.14
C TRP A 414 4.02 -31.33 -29.48
N GLU A 415 3.80 -32.57 -29.08
CA GLU A 415 2.53 -33.27 -29.28
C GLU A 415 1.82 -33.51 -27.96
N SER A 416 0.50 -33.35 -27.96
CA SER A 416 -0.33 -33.68 -26.80
C SER A 416 -0.33 -35.18 -26.54
N ARG A 417 -0.15 -35.57 -25.28
CA ARG A 417 -0.28 -36.94 -24.76
C ARG A 417 -1.45 -37.09 -23.79
N GLY A 418 -2.34 -36.11 -23.78
CA GLY A 418 -3.58 -36.11 -23.02
C GLY A 418 -3.59 -35.12 -21.85
N VAL A 419 -4.78 -34.96 -21.27
CA VAL A 419 -5.06 -34.04 -20.17
C VAL A 419 -5.44 -34.85 -18.93
N ALA A 420 -4.87 -34.49 -17.79
CA ALA A 420 -5.25 -35.03 -16.50
C ALA A 420 -5.83 -33.92 -15.61
N THR A 421 -6.89 -34.25 -14.86
CA THR A 421 -7.58 -33.30 -13.99
C THR A 421 -7.14 -33.48 -12.54
N TYR A 422 -6.61 -32.42 -11.95
CA TYR A 422 -6.47 -32.30 -10.50
C TYR A 422 -7.81 -31.89 -9.90
N ASN A 423 -8.21 -32.54 -8.80
CA ASN A 423 -9.50 -32.32 -8.13
C ASN A 423 -9.38 -32.18 -6.59
N GLY A 424 -8.17 -31.95 -6.08
CA GLY A 424 -7.91 -31.83 -4.63
C GLY A 424 -7.83 -33.14 -3.85
N ALA A 425 -8.30 -34.26 -4.39
CA ALA A 425 -8.27 -35.55 -3.69
C ALA A 425 -6.94 -36.31 -3.87
N ASN A 426 -6.26 -36.10 -5.01
CA ASN A 426 -4.95 -36.67 -5.31
C ASN A 426 -4.07 -35.58 -5.92
N SER A 427 -2.93 -35.28 -5.29
CA SER A 427 -1.96 -34.30 -5.79
C SER A 427 -1.16 -34.83 -6.98
N THR A 428 -1.05 -36.15 -7.14
CA THR A 428 -0.29 -36.74 -8.24
C THR A 428 -1.18 -37.00 -9.46
N LEU A 429 -0.85 -36.35 -10.58
CA LEU A 429 -1.44 -36.62 -11.89
C LEU A 429 -0.62 -37.69 -12.61
N ILE A 430 -1.31 -38.56 -13.36
CA ILE A 430 -0.69 -39.70 -14.05
C ILE A 430 -1.27 -39.85 -15.46
N TRP A 431 -0.40 -39.93 -16.46
CA TRP A 431 -0.72 -40.25 -17.85
C TRP A 431 -0.16 -41.62 -18.17
N ARG A 432 -1.03 -42.60 -18.40
CA ARG A 432 -0.63 -43.98 -18.70
C ARG A 432 -0.66 -44.24 -20.20
N ASN A 433 0.21 -45.15 -20.65
CA ASN A 433 0.27 -45.62 -22.03
C ASN A 433 0.47 -44.50 -23.07
N ALA A 434 1.20 -43.45 -22.70
CA ALA A 434 1.60 -42.42 -23.64
C ALA A 434 2.68 -42.98 -24.58
N THR A 435 2.41 -42.95 -25.88
CA THR A 435 3.33 -43.41 -26.94
C THR A 435 3.70 -42.24 -27.85
N PHE A 436 4.70 -42.44 -28.70
CA PHE A 436 5.12 -41.45 -29.70
C PHE A 436 4.72 -41.91 -31.10
N ASP A 437 4.83 -41.02 -32.08
CA ASP A 437 4.61 -41.37 -33.48
C ASP A 437 5.63 -42.46 -33.91
N PRO A 438 5.17 -43.60 -34.44
CA PRO A 438 6.01 -44.65 -35.01
C PRO A 438 7.01 -44.21 -36.08
N SER A 439 6.77 -43.07 -36.74
CA SER A 439 7.63 -42.49 -37.80
C SER A 439 8.85 -41.75 -37.27
N VAL A 440 9.00 -41.60 -35.96
CA VAL A 440 10.23 -41.05 -35.37
C VAL A 440 11.40 -41.95 -35.75
N GLU A 441 12.43 -41.41 -36.40
CA GLU A 441 13.62 -42.15 -36.85
C GLU A 441 14.85 -41.95 -35.93
N GLU A 442 14.78 -41.01 -35.00
CA GLU A 442 15.89 -40.68 -34.11
C GLU A 442 15.89 -41.51 -32.82
N VAL A 443 17.10 -41.76 -32.32
CA VAL A 443 17.37 -42.34 -30.99
C VAL A 443 17.91 -41.25 -30.08
N GLY A 444 17.73 -41.38 -28.77
CA GLY A 444 18.19 -40.41 -27.77
C GLY A 444 17.08 -39.92 -26.85
N LEU A 445 17.33 -38.85 -26.11
CA LEU A 445 16.40 -38.35 -25.10
C LEU A 445 15.23 -37.59 -25.75
N ALA A 446 14.02 -38.07 -25.47
CA ALA A 446 12.81 -37.29 -25.68
C ALA A 446 12.71 -36.16 -24.63
N ARG A 447 11.76 -35.26 -24.82
CA ARG A 447 11.43 -34.20 -23.86
C ARG A 447 9.94 -34.23 -23.56
N TYR A 448 9.56 -33.82 -22.37
CA TYR A 448 8.16 -33.60 -22.02
C TYR A 448 7.99 -32.30 -21.24
N ARG A 449 6.79 -31.75 -21.31
CA ARG A 449 6.40 -30.56 -20.55
C ARG A 449 4.96 -30.66 -20.12
N PHE A 450 4.64 -29.93 -19.07
CA PHE A 450 3.26 -29.79 -18.60
C PHE A 450 2.75 -28.40 -18.94
N VAL A 451 1.52 -28.34 -19.44
CA VAL A 451 0.88 -27.11 -19.88
C VAL A 451 -0.41 -26.92 -19.12
N TRP A 452 -0.66 -25.70 -18.66
CA TRP A 452 -1.93 -25.30 -18.06
C TRP A 452 -2.31 -23.93 -18.59
N ASP A 453 -3.52 -23.82 -19.15
CA ASP A 453 -4.06 -22.59 -19.75
C ASP A 453 -3.07 -21.93 -20.75
N ASN A 454 -2.52 -22.73 -21.66
CA ASN A 454 -1.48 -22.36 -22.63
C ASN A 454 -0.13 -21.90 -22.04
N ASN A 455 0.05 -21.96 -20.73
CA ASN A 455 1.32 -21.64 -20.07
C ASN A 455 2.11 -22.93 -19.79
N VAL A 456 3.39 -22.93 -20.17
CA VAL A 456 4.30 -24.04 -19.85
C VAL A 456 4.67 -23.93 -18.37
N LEU A 457 4.29 -24.95 -17.60
CA LEU A 457 4.56 -25.02 -16.16
C LEU A 457 6.00 -25.47 -15.89
N GLY A 458 6.56 -26.32 -16.75
CA GLY A 458 7.95 -26.77 -16.69
C GLY A 458 8.27 -27.75 -17.83
N GLU A 459 9.55 -27.78 -18.23
CA GLU A 459 10.09 -28.72 -19.22
C GLU A 459 11.09 -29.68 -18.58
N PHE A 460 11.06 -30.95 -18.99
CA PHE A 460 11.78 -32.04 -18.34
C PHE A 460 12.39 -32.99 -19.39
N PHE A 461 13.45 -33.70 -18.98
CA PHE A 461 14.02 -34.78 -19.78
C PHE A 461 13.11 -36.00 -19.77
N GLY A 462 12.67 -36.44 -20.95
CA GLY A 462 11.79 -37.58 -21.14
C GLY A 462 12.51 -38.92 -21.22
N PRO A 463 11.81 -39.96 -21.70
CA PRO A 463 12.40 -41.27 -21.87
C PRO A 463 13.49 -41.24 -22.95
N ASN A 464 14.47 -42.11 -22.80
CA ASN A 464 15.53 -42.37 -23.77
C ASN A 464 15.07 -43.41 -24.79
N PHE A 465 15.03 -43.00 -26.05
CA PHE A 465 14.80 -43.89 -27.17
C PHE A 465 16.11 -44.61 -27.48
N ASP A 466 16.25 -45.82 -26.94
CA ASP A 466 17.46 -46.62 -27.08
C ASP A 466 17.48 -47.46 -28.35
N VAL A 467 16.33 -47.60 -29.01
CA VAL A 467 16.17 -48.40 -30.21
C VAL A 467 15.11 -47.82 -31.15
N ASN A 468 15.35 -47.98 -32.46
CA ASN A 468 14.43 -47.63 -33.51
C ASN A 468 14.35 -48.72 -34.58
N PHE A 469 13.17 -48.91 -35.18
CA PHE A 469 12.86 -49.92 -36.19
C PHE A 469 12.19 -49.28 -37.41
N GLN A 470 12.68 -49.59 -38.61
CA GLN A 470 12.08 -49.14 -39.86
C GLN A 470 12.19 -50.21 -40.96
N GLY A 471 11.42 -50.02 -42.04
CA GLY A 471 11.55 -50.83 -43.26
C GLY A 471 11.27 -52.32 -43.04
N THR A 472 10.26 -52.64 -42.22
CA THR A 472 9.83 -54.03 -42.04
C THR A 472 9.40 -54.62 -43.37
N THR A 473 10.07 -55.68 -43.81
CA THR A 473 9.77 -56.39 -45.06
C THR A 473 9.84 -57.90 -44.84
N TYR A 474 9.22 -58.66 -45.74
CA TYR A 474 9.36 -60.10 -45.77
C TYR A 474 9.45 -60.59 -47.21
N GLU A 475 10.22 -61.64 -47.42
CA GLU A 475 10.39 -62.28 -48.73
C GLU A 475 10.19 -63.79 -48.62
N ARG A 476 9.53 -64.38 -49.60
CA ARG A 476 9.33 -65.83 -49.66
C ARG A 476 10.61 -66.53 -50.12
N VAL A 477 10.97 -67.63 -49.45
CA VAL A 477 12.14 -68.44 -49.79
C VAL A 477 11.78 -69.40 -50.93
N GLY A 478 12.09 -69.01 -52.16
CA GLY A 478 11.82 -69.83 -53.35
C GLY A 478 10.34 -70.22 -53.49
N GLN A 479 10.06 -71.49 -53.79
CA GLN A 479 8.71 -72.06 -53.86
C GLN A 479 8.28 -72.79 -52.57
N THR A 480 8.85 -72.43 -51.41
CA THR A 480 8.53 -73.06 -50.12
C THR A 480 7.45 -72.28 -49.36
N ASP A 481 6.98 -72.78 -48.23
CA ASP A 481 6.12 -72.08 -47.26
C ASP A 481 6.91 -71.22 -46.26
N ARG A 482 8.20 -70.96 -46.55
CA ARG A 482 9.14 -70.27 -45.66
C ARG A 482 9.43 -68.85 -46.10
N PHE A 483 9.71 -67.98 -45.13
CA PHE A 483 9.89 -66.55 -45.30
C PHE A 483 11.15 -66.06 -44.58
N ASN A 484 11.82 -65.05 -45.15
CA ASN A 484 12.82 -64.26 -44.45
C ASN A 484 12.16 -62.95 -44.01
N TYR A 485 12.14 -62.69 -42.71
CA TYR A 485 11.64 -61.45 -42.13
C TYR A 485 12.80 -60.48 -41.89
N LYS A 486 12.67 -59.25 -42.36
CA LYS A 486 13.73 -58.23 -42.32
C LYS A 486 13.24 -56.95 -41.65
N VAL A 487 14.12 -56.33 -40.87
CA VAL A 487 13.91 -54.98 -40.32
C VAL A 487 15.23 -54.24 -40.28
N LYS A 488 15.20 -52.94 -40.58
CA LYS A 488 16.33 -52.06 -40.28
C LYS A 488 16.15 -51.54 -38.87
N LEU A 489 17.19 -51.66 -38.07
CA LEU A 489 17.21 -51.14 -36.73
C LEU A 489 18.45 -50.28 -36.49
N ARG A 490 18.29 -49.28 -35.63
CA ARG A 490 19.34 -48.42 -35.12
C ARG A 490 19.22 -48.36 -33.59
N SER A 491 20.34 -48.31 -32.89
CA SER A 491 20.35 -48.22 -31.44
C SER A 491 21.45 -47.29 -30.94
N SER A 492 21.25 -46.72 -29.75
CA SER A 492 22.28 -46.03 -28.99
C SER A 492 23.23 -46.99 -28.25
N TYR A 493 22.89 -48.28 -28.16
CA TYR A 493 23.77 -49.31 -27.62
C TYR A 493 24.57 -49.98 -28.73
N SER A 494 25.81 -50.35 -28.42
CA SER A 494 26.69 -51.01 -29.39
C SER A 494 26.26 -52.43 -29.72
N ARG A 495 25.47 -53.07 -28.84
CA ARG A 495 24.93 -54.41 -29.02
C ARG A 495 23.55 -54.56 -28.38
N LEU A 496 22.55 -55.03 -29.13
CA LEU A 496 21.20 -55.30 -28.62
C LEU A 496 20.66 -56.66 -29.09
N PRO A 497 20.07 -57.48 -28.19
CA PRO A 497 19.30 -58.65 -28.58
C PRO A 497 17.91 -58.23 -29.05
N VAL A 498 17.57 -58.62 -30.28
CA VAL A 498 16.29 -58.31 -30.93
C VAL A 498 15.62 -59.63 -31.28
N GLU A 499 14.31 -59.70 -31.11
CA GLU A 499 13.53 -60.91 -31.36
C GLU A 499 12.37 -60.62 -32.31
N LEU A 500 12.08 -61.58 -33.20
CA LEU A 500 10.87 -61.60 -34.01
C LEU A 500 9.68 -62.04 -33.16
N ILE A 501 8.62 -61.23 -33.15
CA ILE A 501 7.34 -61.54 -32.51
C ILE A 501 6.28 -61.63 -33.60
N TYR A 502 5.42 -62.65 -33.55
CA TYR A 502 4.41 -62.88 -34.57
C TYR A 502 3.02 -63.13 -33.98
N THR A 503 1.99 -63.01 -34.81
CA THR A 503 0.64 -63.44 -34.50
C THR A 503 0.01 -64.02 -35.77
N ASP A 504 -0.75 -65.10 -35.59
CA ASP A 504 -1.49 -65.79 -36.66
C ASP A 504 -3.01 -65.65 -36.50
N ASP A 505 -3.47 -65.10 -35.38
CA ASP A 505 -4.88 -64.84 -35.04
C ASP A 505 -5.18 -63.34 -34.88
N GLY A 506 -4.17 -62.48 -34.93
CA GLY A 506 -4.26 -61.04 -34.71
C GLY A 506 -4.47 -60.62 -33.25
N VAL A 507 -4.54 -61.57 -32.31
CA VAL A 507 -4.88 -61.31 -30.89
C VAL A 507 -3.72 -61.69 -29.98
N LYS A 508 -3.16 -62.90 -30.12
CA LYS A 508 -2.06 -63.39 -29.29
C LYS A 508 -0.74 -63.22 -30.03
N TRP A 509 0.13 -62.39 -29.46
CA TRP A 509 1.50 -62.23 -29.93
C TRP A 509 2.41 -63.27 -29.28
N THR A 510 3.14 -64.02 -30.09
CA THR A 510 4.05 -65.09 -29.67
C THR A 510 5.49 -64.70 -30.02
N ARG A 511 6.38 -64.85 -29.03
CA ARG A 511 7.82 -64.64 -29.20
C ARG A 511 8.44 -65.86 -29.88
N SER A 512 9.19 -65.65 -30.96
CA SER A 512 9.77 -66.74 -31.76
C SER A 512 10.85 -67.55 -31.04
N SER A 513 11.38 -67.05 -29.93
CA SER A 513 12.59 -67.50 -29.25
C SER A 513 13.85 -67.43 -30.11
N LEU A 514 13.79 -66.74 -31.25
CA LEU A 514 14.90 -66.56 -32.19
C LEU A 514 15.45 -65.15 -32.06
N ILE A 515 16.60 -65.03 -31.42
CA ILE A 515 17.26 -63.74 -31.16
C ILE A 515 18.28 -63.47 -32.26
N GLN A 516 18.19 -62.29 -32.87
CA GLN A 516 19.24 -61.70 -33.68
C GLN A 516 19.91 -60.57 -32.89
N TYR A 517 21.19 -60.31 -33.15
CA TYR A 517 21.92 -59.25 -32.48
C TYR A 517 22.15 -58.10 -33.43
N TYR A 518 21.72 -56.91 -33.01
CA TYR A 518 22.29 -55.68 -33.52
C TYR A 518 23.69 -55.50 -32.96
N GLU A 519 24.65 -55.15 -33.80
CA GLU A 519 26.02 -54.82 -33.40
C GLU A 519 26.52 -53.64 -34.24
N SER A 520 26.74 -52.47 -33.66
CA SER A 520 27.30 -51.30 -34.35
C SER A 520 28.06 -50.39 -33.39
N GLU A 521 29.29 -50.03 -33.72
CA GLU A 521 30.09 -49.10 -32.90
C GLU A 521 29.72 -47.63 -33.12
N SER A 522 29.11 -47.31 -34.25
CA SER A 522 28.73 -45.95 -34.67
C SER A 522 27.23 -45.67 -34.55
N GLY A 523 26.44 -46.65 -34.09
CA GLY A 523 24.98 -46.55 -34.02
C GLY A 523 24.36 -46.38 -35.40
N GLU A 524 24.84 -47.07 -36.43
CA GLU A 524 24.33 -46.99 -37.79
C GLU A 524 23.08 -47.87 -38.00
N TRP A 525 22.29 -47.59 -39.04
CA TRP A 525 21.18 -48.47 -39.42
C TRP A 525 21.72 -49.82 -39.91
N LYS A 526 21.28 -50.92 -39.30
CA LYS A 526 21.60 -52.28 -39.74
C LYS A 526 20.33 -53.08 -39.99
N GLU A 527 20.36 -53.87 -41.06
CA GLU A 527 19.30 -54.82 -41.36
C GLU A 527 19.52 -56.12 -40.59
N LEU A 528 18.53 -56.53 -39.81
CA LEU A 528 18.46 -57.85 -39.18
C LEU A 528 17.51 -58.73 -39.96
N VAL A 529 17.89 -60.01 -40.12
CA VAL A 529 17.15 -60.98 -40.93
C VAL A 529 16.89 -62.25 -40.11
N TRP A 530 15.62 -62.63 -40.01
CA TRP A 530 15.18 -63.93 -39.49
C TRP A 530 14.82 -64.82 -40.68
N SER A 531 15.77 -65.65 -41.08
CA SER A 531 15.64 -66.48 -42.26
C SER A 531 14.84 -67.75 -42.03
N ASN A 532 14.21 -68.27 -43.09
CA ASN A 532 13.57 -69.58 -43.14
C ASN A 532 12.46 -69.81 -42.07
N GLN A 533 11.69 -68.79 -41.76
CA GLN A 533 10.58 -68.83 -40.80
C GLN A 533 9.27 -69.28 -41.46
N PRO A 534 8.32 -69.89 -40.73
CA PRO A 534 6.97 -70.09 -41.22
C PRO A 534 6.31 -68.77 -41.65
N TRP A 535 5.28 -68.84 -42.49
CA TRP A 535 4.43 -67.68 -42.74
C TRP A 535 3.63 -67.31 -41.49
N HIS A 536 3.56 -66.02 -41.20
CA HIS A 536 2.76 -65.44 -40.14
C HIS A 536 1.85 -64.33 -40.67
N GLN A 537 0.67 -64.18 -40.08
CA GLN A 537 -0.31 -63.17 -40.48
C GLN A 537 0.23 -61.74 -40.24
N ALA A 538 0.88 -61.51 -39.10
CA ALA A 538 1.58 -60.27 -38.81
C ALA A 538 2.84 -60.50 -37.97
N VAL A 539 3.83 -59.63 -38.14
CA VAL A 539 5.11 -59.66 -37.41
C VAL A 539 5.47 -58.29 -36.85
N LYS A 540 6.22 -58.30 -35.76
CA LYS A 540 6.85 -57.15 -35.10
C LYS A 540 8.23 -57.57 -34.59
N TYR A 541 9.02 -56.57 -34.22
CA TYR A 541 10.34 -56.78 -33.65
C TYR A 541 10.42 -56.03 -32.32
N ASP A 542 11.05 -56.66 -31.35
CA ASP A 542 11.19 -56.11 -30.01
C ASP A 542 12.58 -56.42 -29.46
N VAL A 543 13.04 -55.58 -28.55
CA VAL A 543 14.29 -55.81 -27.83
C VAL A 543 14.01 -56.77 -26.68
N VAL A 544 14.84 -57.80 -26.54
CA VAL A 544 14.75 -58.72 -25.40
C VAL A 544 15.32 -58.03 -24.17
N ARG A 545 14.44 -57.42 -23.38
CA ARG A 545 14.78 -56.79 -22.09
C ARG A 545 14.58 -57.82 -20.98
N GLY A 546 15.62 -58.03 -20.17
CA GLY A 546 15.64 -58.94 -19.01
C GLY A 546 15.04 -58.33 -17.77
#